data_AF-A0A970PUS9-F1
#
_entry.id   AF-A0A970PUS9-F1
#
_cell.length_a   1.000
_cell.length_b   1.000
_cell.length_c   1.000
_cell.angle_alpha   90.00
_cell.angle_beta   90.00
_cell.angle_gamma   90.00
#
_symmetry.space_group_name_H-M   'P 1'
#
loop_
_entity.id
_entity.type
_entity.pdbx_description
1 polymer ?
#
loop_
_entity_poly.entity_id
_entity_poly.type
_entity_poly.pdbx_seq_one_letter_code
_entity_poly.pdbx_strand_id
1 'polypeptide(L)'
;MTTSGFFENVGRLRQALENGDYDKTLPDPNRGEVLAAICGDPFIAVGSFGKGRSAAFTSDCAPHWGSPKFLQWTHYGRLWCNLAARLTELSE
;
A
#
# COMPACT_ATOMS: atom_id res chain seq x y z
N MET A 1 -12.19 -11.37 -5.68
CA MET A 1 -10.76 -11.76 -5.71
C MET A 1 -10.30 -11.94 -4.28
N THR A 2 -9.61 -13.03 -3.94
CA THR A 2 -9.03 -13.16 -2.59
C THR A 2 -7.89 -12.16 -2.44
N THR A 3 -7.70 -11.60 -1.24
CA THR A 3 -6.60 -10.68 -0.89
C THR A 3 -5.23 -11.24 -1.32
N SER A 4 -5.06 -12.56 -1.37
CA SER A 4 -3.80 -13.22 -1.75
C SER A 4 -3.26 -12.85 -3.14
N GLY A 5 -4.11 -12.73 -4.19
CA GLY A 5 -3.64 -12.48 -5.55
C GLY A 5 -3.30 -11.01 -5.84
N PHE A 6 -3.75 -10.10 -4.97
CA PHE A 6 -3.55 -8.67 -5.11
C PHE A 6 -2.16 -8.24 -4.60
N PHE A 7 -1.66 -8.91 -3.56
CA PHE A 7 -0.45 -8.53 -2.82
C PHE A 7 0.77 -9.40 -3.10
N GLU A 8 0.65 -10.45 -3.92
CA GLU A 8 1.76 -11.34 -4.28
C GLU A 8 2.97 -10.58 -4.89
N ASN A 9 2.71 -9.42 -5.49
CA ASN A 9 3.74 -8.55 -6.07
C ASN A 9 4.27 -7.49 -5.09
N VAL A 10 3.60 -7.24 -3.97
CA VAL A 10 3.99 -6.20 -3.00
C VAL A 10 5.20 -6.63 -2.17
N GLY A 11 5.48 -7.93 -2.06
CA GLY A 11 6.75 -8.42 -1.51
C GLY A 11 7.99 -7.91 -2.28
N ARG A 12 7.85 -7.56 -3.57
CA ARG A 12 8.93 -7.00 -4.41
C ARG A 12 9.07 -5.48 -4.30
N LEU A 13 8.14 -4.80 -3.62
CA LEU A 13 8.13 -3.35 -3.51
C LEU A 13 9.35 -2.80 -2.75
N ARG A 14 9.90 -3.60 -1.81
CA ARG A 14 11.12 -3.25 -1.06
C ARG A 14 12.32 -2.99 -1.97
N GLN A 15 12.40 -3.63 -3.14
CA GLN A 15 13.49 -3.40 -4.10
C GLN A 15 13.32 -2.12 -4.92
N ALA A 16 12.12 -1.54 -4.96
CA ALA A 16 11.82 -0.37 -5.78
C ALA A 16 12.14 0.94 -5.05
N LEU A 17 12.00 0.99 -3.72
CA LEU A 17 12.13 2.21 -2.91
C LEU A 17 13.56 2.40 -2.39
N GLU A 18 14.55 2.41 -3.29
CA GLU A 18 16.00 2.44 -2.97
C GLU A 18 16.42 3.54 -1.96
N ASN A 19 15.62 4.60 -1.77
CA ASN A 19 15.87 5.68 -0.81
C ASN A 19 15.01 5.64 0.47
N GLY A 20 13.97 4.79 0.53
CA GLY A 20 13.22 4.53 1.75
C GLY A 20 12.60 5.77 2.40
N ASP A 21 12.23 6.80 1.63
CA ASP A 21 11.50 7.95 2.15
C ASP A 21 10.02 7.59 2.29
N TYR A 22 9.52 7.62 3.52
CA TYR A 22 8.13 7.38 3.88
C TYR A 22 7.82 8.04 5.22
N ASP A 23 6.55 8.28 5.47
CA ASP A 23 6.04 8.69 6.77
C ASP A 23 6.07 7.50 7.74
N LYS A 24 6.88 7.62 8.80
CA LYS A 24 6.91 6.61 9.87
C LYS A 24 5.59 6.62 10.64
N THR A 25 4.90 5.47 10.64
CA THR A 25 3.60 5.28 11.30
C THR A 25 3.63 4.08 12.23
N LEU A 26 2.61 3.96 13.09
CA LEU A 26 2.38 2.77 13.91
C LEU A 26 1.14 2.03 13.38
N PRO A 27 1.14 0.69 13.39
CA PRO A 27 -0.05 -0.06 13.05
C PRO A 27 -1.15 0.15 14.11
N ASP A 28 -2.41 0.23 13.67
CA ASP A 28 -3.56 0.09 14.56
C ASP A 28 -3.97 -1.39 14.60
N PRO A 29 -3.64 -2.15 15.66
CA PRO A 29 -3.90 -3.58 15.71
C PRO A 29 -5.39 -3.93 15.78
N ASN A 30 -6.27 -2.95 16.04
CA ASN A 30 -7.70 -3.16 16.18
C ASN A 30 -8.48 -2.83 14.89
N ARG A 31 -7.91 -2.01 14.01
CA ARG A 31 -8.65 -1.42 12.86
C ARG A 31 -7.92 -1.54 11.54
N GLY A 32 -6.65 -1.94 11.54
CA GLY A 32 -5.81 -1.98 10.35
C GLY A 32 -5.11 -3.32 10.17
N GLU A 33 -5.05 -3.76 8.92
CA GLU A 33 -4.19 -4.85 8.46
C GLU A 33 -3.02 -4.24 7.69
N VAL A 34 -1.79 -4.51 8.16
CA VAL A 34 -0.57 -4.13 7.44
C VAL A 34 -0.30 -5.16 6.36
N LEU A 35 -0.39 -4.72 5.11
CA LEU A 35 -0.23 -5.55 3.92
C LEU A 35 1.22 -5.55 3.43
N ALA A 36 1.95 -4.48 3.73
CA ALA A 36 3.36 -4.34 3.40
C ALA A 36 4.08 -3.52 4.47
N ALA A 37 5.34 -3.85 4.72
CA ALA A 37 6.20 -3.11 5.63
C ALA A 37 7.50 -2.68 4.93
N ILE A 38 8.01 -1.52 5.31
CA ILE A 38 9.31 -0.99 4.91
C ILE A 38 10.09 -0.68 6.18
N CYS A 39 11.35 -1.13 6.27
CA CYS A 39 12.19 -0.91 7.45
C CYS A 39 11.57 -1.32 8.81
N GLY A 40 10.57 -2.21 8.81
CA GLY A 40 9.85 -2.64 10.02
C GLY A 40 8.60 -1.81 10.36
N ASP A 41 8.34 -0.73 9.63
CA ASP A 41 7.19 0.16 9.80
C ASP A 41 6.11 -0.10 8.71
N PRO A 42 4.84 0.24 8.95
CA PRO A 42 3.77 0.06 7.97
C PRO A 42 4.03 0.86 6.69
N PHE A 43 3.95 0.17 5.56
CA PHE A 43 4.13 0.75 4.24
C PHE A 43 2.81 0.86 3.47
N ILE A 44 2.08 -0.25 3.41
CA ILE A 44 0.70 -0.29 2.93
C ILE A 44 -0.14 -0.94 4.01
N ALA A 45 -1.23 -0.28 4.40
CA ALA A 45 -2.22 -0.82 5.31
C ALA A 45 -3.63 -0.57 4.79
N VAL A 46 -4.57 -1.44 5.13
CA VAL A 46 -6.01 -1.26 4.90
C VAL A 46 -6.77 -1.37 6.20
N GLY A 47 -7.92 -0.72 6.28
CA GLY A 47 -8.75 -0.76 7.47
C GLY A 47 -10.18 -0.37 7.18
N SER A 48 -10.95 -0.20 8.24
CA SER A 48 -12.32 0.30 8.18
C SER A 48 -12.61 1.29 9.30
N PHE A 49 -13.51 2.21 9.02
CA PHE A 49 -14.02 3.14 10.02
C PHE A 49 -15.52 3.38 9.78
N GLY A 50 -16.35 2.97 10.74
CA GLY A 50 -17.80 2.92 10.55
C GLY A 50 -18.15 1.98 9.38
N LYS A 51 -18.89 2.50 8.39
CA LYS A 51 -19.22 1.77 7.15
C LYS A 51 -18.20 1.97 6.02
N GLY A 52 -17.20 2.83 6.25
CA GLY A 52 -16.19 3.16 5.26
C GLY A 52 -15.00 2.19 5.28
N ARG A 53 -14.33 2.10 4.14
CA ARG A 53 -13.05 1.42 3.99
C ARG A 53 -11.94 2.47 3.87
N SER A 54 -10.75 2.12 4.35
CA SER A 54 -9.59 3.00 4.34
C SER A 54 -8.36 2.26 3.85
N ALA A 55 -7.44 3.01 3.25
CA ALA A 55 -6.12 2.53 2.84
C ALA A 55 -5.10 3.62 3.15
N ALA A 56 -3.92 3.19 3.60
CA ALA A 56 -2.76 4.04 3.81
C ALA A 56 -1.60 3.49 2.96
N PHE A 57 -0.99 4.37 2.18
CA PHE A 57 0.28 4.18 1.51
C PHE A 57 1.18 5.28 2.05
N THR A 58 2.29 4.92 2.72
CA THR A 58 3.04 5.87 3.56
C THR A 58 4.20 6.56 2.83
N SER A 59 4.39 6.30 1.54
CA SER A 59 5.36 7.03 0.70
C SER A 59 4.62 7.88 -0.34
N ASP A 60 5.34 8.41 -1.33
CA ASP A 60 4.77 9.28 -2.35
C ASP A 60 4.44 8.52 -3.65
N CYS A 61 3.37 8.95 -4.32
CA CYS A 61 2.95 8.50 -5.64
C CYS A 61 3.56 9.34 -6.79
N ALA A 62 4.47 10.25 -6.45
CA ALA A 62 5.13 11.16 -7.36
C ALA A 62 6.65 11.21 -7.12
N PRO A 63 7.43 11.84 -8.01
CA PRO A 63 8.86 12.08 -7.79
C PRO A 63 9.16 12.74 -6.44
N HIS A 64 10.43 12.72 -6.03
CA HIS A 64 10.95 13.04 -4.69
C HIS A 64 11.03 11.83 -3.76
N TRP A 65 9.92 11.25 -3.29
CA TRP A 65 9.98 9.97 -2.54
C TRP A 65 9.69 8.76 -3.42
N GLY A 66 8.85 8.92 -4.45
CA GLY A 66 8.67 7.91 -5.47
C GLY A 66 9.92 7.80 -6.34
N SER A 67 10.75 6.79 -6.09
CA SER A 67 11.96 6.57 -6.87
C SER A 67 11.61 6.34 -8.35
N PRO A 68 12.51 6.68 -9.30
CA PRO A 68 12.28 6.38 -10.72
C PRO A 68 11.98 4.90 -10.98
N LYS A 69 12.59 4.00 -10.21
CA LYS A 69 12.37 2.55 -10.29
C LYS A 69 10.98 2.15 -9.82
N PHE A 70 10.45 2.80 -8.77
CA PHE A 70 9.08 2.59 -8.31
C PHE A 70 8.06 3.10 -9.32
N LEU A 71 8.26 4.31 -9.85
CA LEU A 71 7.37 4.90 -10.85
C LEU A 71 7.35 4.11 -12.16
N GLN A 72 8.47 3.48 -12.54
CA GLN A 72 8.59 2.63 -13.74
C GLN A 72 8.27 1.16 -13.48
N TRP A 73 7.89 0.79 -12.24
CA TRP A 73 7.60 -0.59 -11.90
C TRP A 73 6.39 -1.08 -12.71
N THR A 74 6.51 -2.27 -13.33
CA THR A 74 5.47 -2.84 -14.20
C THR A 74 4.10 -2.99 -13.53
N HIS A 75 4.04 -3.02 -12.18
CA HIS A 75 2.80 -3.12 -11.42
C HIS A 75 2.38 -1.81 -10.74
N TYR A 76 3.06 -0.68 -10.99
CA TYR A 76 2.75 0.62 -10.39
C TYR A 76 1.28 1.02 -10.59
N GLY A 77 0.81 1.04 -11.84
CA GLY A 77 -0.60 1.37 -12.13
C GLY A 77 -1.57 0.34 -11.53
N ARG A 78 -1.21 -0.95 -11.58
CA ARG A 78 -2.02 -2.02 -10.99
C ARG A 78 -2.21 -1.81 -9.50
N LEU A 79 -1.16 -1.46 -8.75
CA LEU A 79 -1.21 -1.17 -7.32
C LEU A 79 -2.29 -0.13 -6.98
N TRP A 80 -2.32 0.99 -7.70
CA TRP A 80 -3.28 2.07 -7.44
C TRP A 80 -4.71 1.70 -7.82
N CYS A 81 -4.92 1.08 -8.98
CA CYS A 81 -6.25 0.59 -9.38
C CYS A 81 -6.82 -0.39 -8.36
N ASN A 82 -5.95 -1.27 -7.87
CA ASN A 82 -6.25 -2.25 -6.86
C ASN A 82 -6.64 -1.58 -5.53
N LEU A 83 -5.86 -0.61 -5.02
CA LEU A 83 -6.21 0.13 -3.80
C LEU A 83 -7.54 0.87 -3.96
N ALA A 84 -7.75 1.56 -5.08
CA ALA A 84 -9.01 2.25 -5.36
C ALA A 84 -10.20 1.28 -5.38
N ALA A 85 -10.08 0.15 -6.08
CA ALA A 85 -11.12 -0.87 -6.15
C ALA A 85 -11.48 -1.39 -4.75
N ARG A 86 -10.47 -1.64 -3.90
CA ARG A 86 -10.70 -2.09 -2.51
C ARG A 86 -11.51 -1.09 -1.70
N LEU A 87 -11.26 0.21 -1.89
CA LEU A 87 -11.97 1.29 -1.20
C LEU A 87 -13.43 1.43 -1.66
N THR A 88 -13.72 1.08 -2.92
CA THR A 88 -15.04 1.26 -3.54
C THR A 88 -15.89 0.00 -3.60
N GLU A 89 -15.32 -1.17 -3.29
CA GLU A 89 -16.08 -2.42 -3.20
C GLU A 89 -17.23 -2.27 -2.20
N LEU A 90 -18.45 -2.56 -2.65
CA LEU A 90 -19.63 -2.57 -1.79
C LEU A 90 -19.42 -3.62 -0.68
N SER A 91 -19.63 -3.21 0.57
CA SER A 91 -19.87 -4.18 1.64
C SER A 91 -21.29 -4.72 1.46
N GLU A 92 -21.41 -6.03 1.26
CA GLU A 92 -22.71 -6.73 1.32
C GLU A 92 -23.37 -6.55 2.70
#